data_AF-A0A0A9CG29-F1
#
_entry.id   AF-A0A0A9CG29-F1
#
_cell.length_a   1.000
_cell.length_b   1.000
_cell.length_c   1.000
_cell.angle_alpha   90.00
_cell.angle_beta   90.00
_cell.angle_gamma   90.00
#
_symmetry.space_group_name_H-M   'P 1'
#
loop_
_entity.id
_entity.type
_entity.pdbx_description
1 polymer ?
#
loop_
_entity_poly.entity_id
_entity_poly.type
_entity_poly.pdbx_seq_one_letter_code
_entity_poly.pdbx_strand_id
1 'polypeptide(L)'
;MFAAMIFRVDPFFSGQDNYDQLVKITEVLGTEDFYNYLEKYDLQLDPQLERLVGRHTRKPWLKFVNARNRHLASPEAIDLVDRLLRYDHQERPTAKETMAHPYFISIR
;
A
#
# COMPACT_ATOMS: atom_id res chain seq x y z
N MET A 1 -4.40 7.99 3.11
CA MET A 1 -3.97 9.38 3.38
C MET A 1 -2.45 9.50 3.61
N PHE A 2 -1.83 8.71 4.49
CA PHE A 2 -0.38 8.84 4.78
C PHE A 2 0.53 8.76 3.55
N ALA A 3 0.45 7.69 2.75
CA ALA A 3 1.23 7.57 1.50
C ALA A 3 1.04 8.76 0.54
N ALA A 4 -0.19 9.28 0.42
CA ALA A 4 -0.48 10.44 -0.42
C ALA A 4 0.27 11.70 0.04
N MET A 5 0.34 11.92 1.37
CA MET A 5 1.06 13.04 1.95
C MET A 5 2.58 12.92 1.74
N ILE A 6 3.15 11.74 2.04
CA ILE A 6 4.60 11.52 1.97
C ILE A 6 5.10 11.51 0.52
N PHE A 7 4.34 10.93 -0.41
CA PHE A 7 4.71 10.90 -1.82
C PHE A 7 4.19 12.10 -2.63
N ARG A 8 3.39 13.00 -2.05
CA ARG A 8 2.77 14.14 -2.74
C ARG A 8 1.96 13.71 -3.99
N VAL A 9 1.20 12.63 -3.86
CA VAL A 9 0.30 12.10 -4.90
C VAL A 9 -1.07 11.88 -4.26
N ASP A 10 -2.06 12.69 -4.61
CA ASP A 10 -3.39 12.66 -4.00
C ASP A 10 -4.50 12.49 -5.05
N PRO A 11 -5.30 11.40 -4.99
CA PRO A 11 -5.14 10.24 -4.13
C PRO A 11 -3.97 9.34 -4.55
N PHE A 12 -3.33 8.64 -3.60
CA PHE A 12 -2.20 7.75 -3.92
C PHE A 12 -2.62 6.56 -4.80
N PHE A 13 -3.79 5.98 -4.51
CA PHE A 13 -4.45 5.00 -5.36
C PHE A 13 -5.67 5.67 -5.97
N SER A 14 -5.59 6.00 -7.25
CA SER A 14 -6.61 6.78 -7.97
C SER A 14 -7.43 5.91 -8.91
N GLY A 15 -8.34 5.10 -8.35
CA GLY A 15 -9.30 4.30 -9.13
C GLY A 15 -10.51 5.11 -9.59
N GLN A 16 -11.04 4.80 -10.77
CA GLN A 16 -12.27 5.42 -11.30
C GLN A 16 -13.56 4.85 -10.69
N ASP A 17 -13.52 3.57 -10.31
CA ASP A 17 -14.59 2.85 -9.62
C ASP A 17 -13.96 1.82 -8.66
N ASN A 18 -14.79 0.98 -8.01
CA ASN A 18 -14.30 -0.01 -7.05
C ASN A 18 -13.43 -1.12 -7.69
N TYR A 19 -13.69 -1.48 -8.96
CA TYR A 19 -12.90 -2.49 -9.66
C TYR A 19 -11.52 -1.91 -10.01
N ASP A 20 -11.49 -0.73 -10.63
CA ASP A 20 -10.24 -0.04 -10.99
C ASP A 20 -9.45 0.35 -9.73
N GLN A 21 -10.11 0.65 -8.61
CA GLN A 21 -9.44 0.91 -7.34
C GLN A 21 -8.59 -0.28 -6.88
N LEU A 22 -9.10 -1.51 -7.01
CA LEU A 22 -8.30 -2.69 -6.66
C LEU A 22 -7.14 -2.87 -7.65
N VAL A 23 -7.37 -2.62 -8.94
CA VAL A 23 -6.30 -2.65 -9.96
C VAL A 23 -5.17 -1.68 -9.61
N LYS A 24 -5.48 -0.44 -9.19
CA LYS A 24 -4.45 0.52 -8.76
C LYS A 24 -3.66 0.06 -7.54
N ILE A 25 -4.28 -0.68 -6.62
CA ILE A 25 -3.59 -1.27 -5.47
C ILE A 25 -2.67 -2.39 -5.94
N THR A 26 -3.15 -3.31 -6.79
CA THR A 26 -2.37 -4.45 -7.30
C THR A 26 -1.21 -4.04 -8.19
N GLU A 27 -1.36 -2.96 -8.94
CA GLU A 27 -0.26 -2.36 -9.71
C GLU A 27 0.91 -1.89 -8.83
N VAL A 28 0.71 -1.64 -7.53
CA VAL A 28 1.74 -1.14 -6.61
C VAL A 28 2.21 -2.25 -5.67
N LEU A 29 1.28 -2.89 -4.96
CA LEU A 29 1.62 -3.92 -3.98
C LEU A 29 1.98 -5.26 -4.64
N GLY A 30 1.72 -5.41 -5.94
CA GLY A 30 1.91 -6.65 -6.67
C GLY A 30 0.73 -7.60 -6.53
N THR A 31 0.69 -8.61 -7.40
CA THR A 31 -0.39 -9.60 -7.44
C THR A 31 -0.08 -10.88 -6.66
N GLU A 32 1.18 -11.18 -6.36
CA GLU A 32 1.57 -12.39 -5.62
C GLU A 32 0.97 -12.37 -4.19
N ASP A 33 1.27 -11.33 -3.41
CA ASP A 33 0.71 -11.15 -2.06
C ASP A 33 -0.82 -11.04 -2.07
N PHE A 34 -1.40 -10.53 -3.17
CA PHE A 34 -2.85 -10.44 -3.33
C PHE A 34 -3.49 -11.82 -3.46
N TYR A 35 -2.96 -12.69 -4.32
CA TYR A 35 -3.47 -14.05 -4.46
C TYR A 35 -3.21 -14.90 -3.21
N ASN A 36 -2.07 -14.73 -2.54
CA ASN A 36 -1.82 -15.35 -1.24
C ASN A 36 -2.87 -14.94 -0.19
N TYR A 37 -3.29 -13.67 -0.20
CA TYR A 37 -4.37 -13.19 0.65
C TYR A 37 -5.71 -13.83 0.30
N LEU A 38 -6.07 -13.91 -0.99
CA LEU A 38 -7.32 -14.56 -1.41
C LEU A 38 -7.35 -16.03 -1.00
N GLU A 39 -6.25 -16.76 -1.21
CA GLU A 39 -6.12 -18.18 -0.84
C GLU A 39 -6.22 -18.37 0.68
N LYS A 40 -5.49 -17.56 1.47
CA LYS A 40 -5.49 -17.65 2.94
C LYS A 40 -6.89 -17.55 3.54
N TYR A 41 -7.77 -16.76 2.94
CA TYR A 41 -9.11 -16.47 3.46
C TYR A 41 -10.23 -17.11 2.62
N ASP A 42 -9.90 -18.01 1.68
CA ASP A 42 -10.84 -18.67 0.75
C ASP A 42 -11.80 -17.69 0.05
N LEU A 43 -11.23 -16.59 -0.45
CA LEU A 43 -11.97 -15.53 -1.12
C LEU A 43 -11.99 -15.76 -2.63
N GLN A 44 -13.20 -15.77 -3.19
CA GLN A 44 -13.41 -15.87 -4.64
C GLN A 44 -13.36 -14.49 -5.28
N LEU A 45 -12.49 -14.31 -6.27
CA LEU A 45 -12.43 -13.08 -7.04
C LEU A 45 -13.50 -13.11 -8.14
N ASP A 46 -14.19 -11.99 -8.34
CA ASP A 46 -15.11 -11.85 -9.46
C ASP A 46 -14.36 -12.05 -10.80
N PRO A 47 -14.89 -12.85 -11.75
CA PRO A 47 -14.18 -13.16 -13.00
C PRO A 47 -13.88 -11.94 -13.88
N GLN A 48 -14.69 -10.89 -13.83
CA GLN A 48 -14.41 -9.65 -14.53
C GLN A 48 -13.22 -8.94 -13.87
N LEU A 49 -13.17 -8.91 -12.54
CA LEU A 49 -12.07 -8.33 -11.78
C LEU A 49 -10.75 -9.08 -11.99
N GLU A 50 -10.78 -10.41 -12.03
CA GLU A 50 -9.60 -11.24 -12.30
C GLU A 50 -8.95 -10.88 -13.65
N ARG A 51 -9.77 -10.66 -14.69
CA ARG A 51 -9.28 -10.21 -16.01
C ARG A 51 -8.66 -8.82 -15.97
N LEU A 52 -9.16 -7.94 -15.10
CA LEU A 52 -8.66 -6.56 -14.97
C LEU A 52 -7.36 -6.47 -14.17
N VAL A 53 -7.20 -7.29 -13.11
CA VAL A 53 -6.04 -7.25 -12.21
C VAL A 53 -4.74 -7.66 -12.91
N GLY A 54 -4.79 -8.63 -13.84
CA GLY A 54 -3.60 -9.08 -14.55
C GLY A 54 -2.47 -9.60 -13.63
N ARG A 55 -1.20 -9.40 -14.02
CA ARG A 55 -0.02 -9.78 -13.23
C ARG A 55 0.91 -8.58 -13.03
N HIS A 56 1.24 -8.29 -11.78
CA HIS A 56 2.11 -7.19 -11.40
C HIS A 56 3.14 -7.61 -10.37
N THR A 57 4.37 -7.14 -10.54
CA THR A 57 5.41 -7.23 -9.52
C THR A 57 5.26 -6.09 -8.52
N ARG A 58 5.57 -6.35 -7.24
CA ARG A 58 5.56 -5.32 -6.20
C ARG A 58 6.52 -4.20 -6.59
N LYS A 59 6.03 -2.96 -6.58
CA LYS A 59 6.85 -1.78 -6.85
C LYS A 59 7.55 -1.35 -5.55
N PRO A 60 8.88 -1.15 -5.56
CA PRO A 60 9.57 -0.63 -4.38
C PRO A 60 9.10 0.81 -4.09
N TRP A 61 8.87 1.14 -2.81
CA TRP A 61 8.39 2.47 -2.40
C TRP A 61 9.31 3.62 -2.85
N LEU A 62 10.61 3.36 -2.95
CA LEU A 62 11.60 4.33 -3.45
C LEU A 62 11.29 4.81 -4.87
N LYS A 63 10.51 4.05 -5.67
CA LYS A 63 10.07 4.47 -7.02
C LYS A 63 9.16 5.71 -6.99
N PHE A 64 8.49 5.97 -5.87
CA PHE A 64 7.60 7.12 -5.69
C PHE A 64 8.32 8.34 -5.09
N VAL A 65 9.61 8.21 -4.75
CA VAL A 65 10.42 9.30 -4.18
C VAL A 65 11.06 10.11 -5.31
N ASN A 66 10.90 11.42 -5.27
CA ASN A 66 11.45 12.38 -6.22
C ASN A 66 11.98 13.63 -5.48
N ALA A 67 12.58 14.57 -6.22
CA ALA A 67 13.18 15.77 -5.64
C ALA A 67 12.18 16.63 -4.81
N ARG A 68 10.88 16.59 -5.15
CA ARG A 68 9.85 17.42 -4.50
C ARG A 68 9.37 16.82 -3.18
N ASN A 69 9.44 15.50 -3.00
CA ASN A 69 8.91 14.82 -1.82
C ASN A 69 9.97 14.14 -0.95
N ARG A 70 11.24 14.10 -1.39
CA ARG A 70 12.36 13.44 -0.69
C ARG A 70 12.48 13.85 0.78
N HIS A 71 12.22 15.12 1.10
CA HIS A 71 12.29 15.64 2.46
C HIS A 71 11.19 15.10 3.39
N LEU A 72 10.14 14.49 2.85
CA LEU A 72 9.05 13.86 3.59
C LEU A 72 9.22 12.33 3.67
N ALA A 73 9.83 11.73 2.66
CA ALA A 73 9.99 10.28 2.52
C ALA A 73 11.27 9.76 3.22
N SER A 74 11.36 9.98 4.54
CA SER A 74 12.45 9.38 5.34
C SER A 74 12.36 7.84 5.35
N PRO A 75 13.44 7.12 5.67
CA PRO A 75 13.41 5.66 5.80
C PRO A 75 12.29 5.17 6.73
N GLU A 76 12.09 5.83 7.87
CA GLU A 76 11.04 5.49 8.84
C GLU A 76 9.63 5.78 8.31
N ALA A 77 9.48 6.84 7.50
CA ALA A 77 8.21 7.15 6.85
C ALA A 77 7.83 6.06 5.83
N ILE A 78 8.82 5.61 5.05
CA ILE A 78 8.65 4.55 4.05
C ILE A 78 8.35 3.21 4.74
N ASP A 79 9.08 2.87 5.80
CA ASP A 79 8.83 1.66 6.61
C ASP A 79 7.40 1.68 7.18
N LEU A 80 6.95 2.82 7.69
CA LEU A 80 5.59 2.95 8.19
C LEU A 80 4.53 2.75 7.08
N VAL A 81 4.76 3.30 5.89
CA VAL A 81 3.86 3.04 4.73
C VAL A 81 3.81 1.54 4.42
N ASP A 82 4.96 0.85 4.38
CA ASP A 82 5.03 -0.57 4.06
C ASP A 82 4.26 -1.46 5.03
N ARG A 83 4.36 -1.16 6.34
CA ARG A 83 3.63 -1.88 7.39
C ARG A 83 2.12 -1.64 7.33
N LEU A 84 1.69 -0.42 6.98
CA LEU A 84 0.27 -0.08 6.90
C LEU A 84 -0.40 -0.64 5.63
N LEU A 85 0.30 -0.63 4.49
CA LEU A 85 -0.24 -1.04 3.20
C LEU A 85 0.06 -2.52 2.89
N ARG A 86 -0.63 -3.40 3.63
CA ARG A 86 -0.63 -4.86 3.43
C ARG A 86 -1.99 -5.37 2.99
N TYR A 87 -2.04 -6.38 2.13
CA TYR A 87 -3.30 -7.05 1.77
C TYR A 87 -3.90 -7.73 2.99
N ASP A 88 -3.11 -8.60 3.62
CA ASP A 88 -3.51 -9.26 4.85
C ASP A 88 -3.74 -8.24 5.95
N HIS A 89 -5.01 -8.13 6.34
CA HIS A 89 -5.43 -7.18 7.34
C HIS A 89 -4.87 -7.53 8.74
N GLN A 90 -4.48 -8.78 8.99
CA GLN A 90 -3.84 -9.19 10.24
C GLN A 90 -2.36 -8.79 10.32
N GLU A 91 -1.70 -8.51 9.18
CA GLU A 91 -0.32 -8.02 9.16
C GLU A 91 -0.22 -6.52 9.44
N ARG A 92 -1.33 -5.79 9.35
CA ARG A 92 -1.34 -4.35 9.57
C ARG A 92 -1.20 -4.07 11.07
N PRO A 93 -0.28 -3.18 11.48
CA PRO A 93 -0.14 -2.84 12.89
C PRO A 93 -1.42 -2.16 13.40
N THR A 94 -1.74 -2.43 14.66
CA THR A 94 -2.80 -1.71 15.37
C THR A 94 -2.45 -0.23 15.50
N ALA A 95 -3.43 0.60 15.86
CA ALA A 95 -3.18 2.02 16.13
C ALA A 95 -2.13 2.22 17.23
N LYS A 96 -2.16 1.40 18.29
CA LYS A 96 -1.19 1.46 19.40
C LYS A 96 0.24 1.13 18.94
N GLU A 97 0.39 0.09 18.12
CA GLU A 97 1.70 -0.28 17.55
C GLU A 97 2.20 0.77 16.55
N THR A 98 1.28 1.33 15.76
CA THR A 98 1.58 2.43 14.83
C THR A 98 2.11 3.66 15.58
N MET A 99 1.47 4.07 16.67
CA MET A 99 1.95 5.16 17.53
C MET A 99 3.30 4.85 18.18
N ALA A 100 3.63 3.57 18.36
CA ALA A 100 4.93 3.15 18.90
C ALA A 100 6.06 3.14 17.85
N HIS A 101 5.74 3.33 16.56
CA HIS A 101 6.70 3.26 15.46
C HIS A 101 7.82 4.33 15.56
N PRO A 102 9.07 4.02 15.16
CA PRO A 102 10.19 4.98 15.18
C PRO A 102 9.92 6.30 14.46
N TYR A 103 9.07 6.28 13.42
CA TYR A 103 8.64 7.49 12.71
C TYR A 103 8.07 8.57 13.66
N PHE A 104 7.43 8.18 14.77
CA PHE A 104 6.84 9.10 15.73
C PHE A 104 7.73 9.40 16.95
N ILE A 105 9.01 8.97 16.96
CA ILE A 105 9.87 9.14 18.14
C ILE A 105 10.05 10.59 18.57
N SER A 106 10.07 11.54 17.63
CA SER A 106 10.23 12.97 17.91
C SER A 106 8.96 13.66 18.42
N ILE A 107 7.82 12.97 18.40
CA ILE A 107 6.50 13.50 18.78
C ILE A 107 6.03 12.90 20.13
N ARG A 108 6.67 11.81 20.58
CA ARG A 108 6.40 11.19 21.88
C ARG A 108 7.15 11.89 23.01
#